data_AF-A0A7J8AY75-F1
#
_entry.id   AF-A0A7J8AY75-F1
#
_cell.length_a   1.000
_cell.length_b   1.000
_cell.length_c   1.000
_cell.angle_alpha   90.00
_cell.angle_beta   90.00
_cell.angle_gamma   90.00
#
_symmetry.space_group_name_H-M   'P 1'
#
loop_
_entity.id
_entity.type
_entity.pdbx_description
1 polymer ?
#
loop_
_entity_poly.entity_id
_entity_poly.type
_entity_poly.pdbx_seq_one_letter_code
_entity_poly.pdbx_strand_id
1 'polypeptide(L)'
;MNYQSCPHWRKDCINNPVSVFWDTVSKRFAENACGEVQVVLNGSVSNTFDKNSTFGRVEIHNLHPGKVSVLKAWVMHDIGGVYSYHTCSSPIIDDLKFILSKRNISFTCEDDYRPIKFLQCVKSPEDSSCRK
;
A
#
# COMPACT_ATOMS: atom_id res chain seq x y z
N MET A 1 15.38 15.18 24.52
CA MET A 1 14.84 14.98 23.16
C MET A 1 15.63 15.86 22.21
N ASN A 2 15.97 15.37 21.01
CA ASN A 2 16.60 16.20 19.98
C ASN A 2 15.50 16.90 19.18
N TYR A 3 15.48 18.24 19.22
CA TYR A 3 14.50 19.07 18.51
C TYR A 3 15.06 19.70 17.23
N GLN A 4 16.35 19.52 16.95
CA GLN A 4 17.02 20.09 15.78
C GLN A 4 16.90 19.16 14.56
N SER A 5 17.13 17.86 14.76
CA SER A 5 17.05 16.87 13.68
C SER A 5 16.83 15.45 14.23
N CYS A 6 16.30 14.59 13.36
CA CYS A 6 16.15 13.16 13.59
C CYS A 6 16.80 12.39 12.43
N PRO A 7 17.35 11.19 12.67
CA PRO A 7 17.97 10.39 11.62
C PRO A 7 16.97 10.02 10.53
N HIS A 8 17.36 10.20 9.27
CA HIS A 8 16.60 9.82 8.10
C HIS A 8 16.86 8.35 7.73
N TRP A 9 15.79 7.58 7.55
CA TRP A 9 15.87 6.12 7.38
C TRP A 9 16.68 5.65 6.17
N ARG A 10 16.72 6.41 5.07
CA ARG A 10 17.55 6.10 3.88
C ARG A 10 18.98 6.65 3.94
N LYS A 11 19.22 7.73 4.70
CA LYS A 11 20.48 8.50 4.60
C LYS A 11 21.41 8.21 5.78
N ASP A 12 20.83 8.01 6.96
CA ASP A 12 21.58 7.89 8.20
C ASP A 12 21.52 6.45 8.74
N CYS A 13 20.32 5.98 9.12
CA CYS A 13 20.14 4.62 9.62
C CYS A 13 18.69 4.11 9.49
N ILE A 14 18.53 2.87 9.04
CA ILE A 14 17.23 2.20 8.93
C ILE A 14 16.59 2.03 10.32
N ASN A 15 17.39 1.71 11.34
CA ASN A 15 16.92 1.44 12.70
C ASN A 15 16.87 2.71 13.56
N ASN A 16 16.30 3.80 13.04
CA ASN A 16 16.05 5.00 13.84
C ASN A 16 14.78 4.83 14.70
N PRO A 17 14.58 5.62 15.77
CA PRO A 17 13.44 5.46 16.68
C PRO A 17 12.07 5.50 16.00
N VAL A 18 11.90 6.31 14.96
CA VAL A 18 10.63 6.42 14.21
C VAL A 18 10.38 5.17 13.39
N SER A 19 11.38 4.69 12.65
CA SER A 19 11.27 3.48 11.84
C SER A 19 11.04 2.24 12.70
N VAL A 20 11.76 2.07 13.80
CA VAL A 20 11.57 0.92 14.71
C VAL A 20 10.18 0.94 15.35
N PHE A 21 9.71 2.12 15.76
CA PHE A 21 8.37 2.29 16.31
C PHE A 21 7.31 1.81 15.29
N TRP A 22 7.35 2.35 14.07
CA TRP A 22 6.36 2.00 13.06
C TRP A 22 6.46 0.54 12.62
N ASP A 23 7.66 -0.01 12.42
CA ASP A 23 7.83 -1.43 12.13
C ASP A 23 7.23 -2.32 13.23
N THR A 24 7.39 -1.95 14.51
CA THR A 24 6.85 -2.71 15.63
C THR A 24 5.32 -2.67 15.66
N VAL A 25 4.74 -1.48 15.46
CA VAL A 25 3.28 -1.28 15.45
C VAL A 25 2.65 -1.95 14.24
N SER A 26 3.22 -1.73 13.04
CA SER A 26 2.79 -2.35 11.79
C SER A 26 2.84 -3.86 11.83
N LYS A 27 3.90 -4.44 12.42
CA LYS A 27 3.98 -5.89 12.66
C LYS A 27 2.80 -6.38 13.49
N ARG A 28 2.56 -5.76 14.64
CA ARG A 28 1.44 -6.15 15.53
C ARG A 28 0.09 -5.98 14.84
N PHE A 29 -0.09 -4.92 14.05
CA PHE A 29 -1.30 -4.70 13.28
C PHE A 29 -1.55 -5.84 12.29
N ALA A 30 -0.53 -6.23 11.52
CA ALA A 30 -0.63 -7.31 10.53
C ALA A 30 -0.86 -8.71 11.15
N GLU A 31 -0.21 -9.02 12.29
CA GLU A 31 -0.40 -10.31 13.01
C GLU A 31 -1.83 -10.50 13.54
N ASN A 32 -2.52 -9.39 13.80
CA ASN A 32 -3.88 -9.38 14.32
C ASN A 32 -4.95 -9.22 13.23
N ALA A 33 -4.57 -9.03 11.97
CA ALA A 33 -5.50 -9.01 10.85
C ALA A 33 -6.15 -10.38 10.61
N CYS A 34 -7.41 -10.38 10.16
CA CYS A 34 -8.17 -11.58 9.83
C CYS A 34 -9.23 -11.30 8.76
N GLY A 35 -9.70 -12.35 8.08
CA GLY A 35 -10.70 -12.27 7.02
C GLY A 35 -10.13 -11.70 5.72
N GLU A 36 -10.85 -10.75 5.14
CA GLU A 36 -10.40 -9.98 3.99
C GLU A 36 -9.61 -8.74 4.46
N VAL A 37 -8.36 -8.63 4.01
CA VAL A 37 -7.50 -7.45 4.25
C VAL A 37 -7.53 -6.57 3.02
N GLN A 38 -7.69 -5.26 3.22
CA GLN A 38 -7.73 -4.28 2.13
C GLN A 38 -6.49 -3.37 2.19
N VAL A 39 -5.88 -3.09 1.04
CA VAL A 39 -4.75 -2.16 0.92
C VAL A 39 -4.99 -1.15 -0.18
N VAL A 40 -4.66 0.11 0.09
CA VAL A 40 -4.67 1.17 -0.91
C VAL A 40 -3.24 1.40 -1.40
N LEU A 41 -3.02 1.32 -2.71
CA LEU A 41 -1.74 1.57 -3.35
C LEU A 41 -1.87 2.76 -4.31
N ASN A 42 -0.82 3.57 -4.43
CA ASN A 42 -0.82 4.70 -5.34
C ASN A 42 -0.27 4.28 -6.72
N GLY A 43 -1.12 4.22 -7.73
CA GLY A 43 -0.77 3.90 -9.13
C GLY A 43 -0.19 5.08 -9.91
N SER A 44 -0.27 6.30 -9.35
CA SER A 44 0.31 7.52 -9.90
C SER A 44 1.75 7.79 -9.45
N VAL A 45 2.39 6.85 -8.74
CA VAL A 45 3.83 6.88 -8.47
C VAL A 45 4.57 5.75 -9.20
N SER A 46 5.84 5.98 -9.54
CA SER A 46 6.67 5.01 -10.26
C SER A 46 7.01 3.74 -9.47
N ASN A 47 6.71 3.70 -8.17
CA ASN A 47 6.96 2.55 -7.31
C ASN A 47 5.74 2.29 -6.43
N THR A 48 4.67 1.78 -7.03
CA THR A 48 3.38 1.50 -6.38
C THR A 48 3.49 0.45 -5.28
N PHE A 49 4.39 -0.53 -5.44
CA PHE A 49 4.71 -1.52 -4.41
C PHE A 49 6.23 -1.60 -4.19
N ASP A 50 6.71 -0.97 -3.11
CA ASP A 50 8.11 -1.02 -2.71
C ASP A 50 8.34 -2.14 -1.69
N LYS A 51 9.12 -3.16 -2.07
CA LYS A 51 9.54 -4.26 -1.17
C LYS A 51 10.29 -3.76 0.06
N ASN A 52 10.90 -2.56 0.01
CA ASN A 52 11.61 -1.95 1.13
C ASN A 52 10.73 -1.06 2.03
N SER A 53 9.48 -0.79 1.64
CA SER A 53 8.52 -0.06 2.49
C SER A 53 8.16 -0.86 3.75
N THR A 54 7.59 -0.20 4.76
CA THR A 54 7.05 -0.90 5.94
C THR A 54 5.97 -1.93 5.55
N PHE A 55 5.11 -1.61 4.57
CA PHE A 55 4.15 -2.58 4.03
C PHE A 55 4.87 -3.79 3.43
N GLY A 56 5.83 -3.56 2.53
CA GLY A 56 6.55 -4.60 1.79
C GLY A 56 7.49 -5.45 2.65
N ARG A 57 8.20 -4.87 3.61
CA ARG A 57 9.19 -5.59 4.44
C ARG A 57 8.60 -6.14 5.74
N VAL A 58 7.55 -5.52 6.27
CA VAL A 58 6.98 -5.87 7.58
C VAL A 58 5.58 -6.43 7.43
N GLU A 59 4.60 -5.63 7.01
CA GLU A 59 3.19 -5.98 7.16
C GLU A 59 2.81 -7.23 6.37
N ILE A 60 3.12 -7.31 5.07
CA ILE A 60 2.77 -8.48 4.24
C ILE A 60 3.39 -9.76 4.76
N HIS A 61 4.57 -9.67 5.39
CA HIS A 61 5.29 -10.80 5.93
C HIS A 61 4.79 -11.25 7.31
N ASN A 62 3.92 -10.47 7.95
CA ASN A 62 3.33 -10.79 9.24
C ASN A 62 1.81 -11.08 9.15
N LEU A 63 1.22 -11.07 7.96
CA LEU A 63 -0.14 -11.57 7.75
C LEU A 63 -0.21 -13.08 8.00
N HIS A 64 -1.11 -13.52 8.87
CA HIS A 64 -1.28 -14.92 9.23
C HIS A 64 -2.18 -15.65 8.23
N PRO A 65 -1.69 -16.65 7.48
CA PRO A 65 -2.48 -17.28 6.42
C PRO A 65 -3.62 -18.16 6.94
N GLY A 66 -3.57 -18.58 8.20
CA GLY A 66 -4.71 -19.25 8.86
C GLY A 66 -5.83 -18.29 9.29
N LYS A 67 -5.59 -16.96 9.25
CA LYS A 67 -6.56 -15.93 9.64
C LYS A 67 -7.00 -15.06 8.47
N VAL A 68 -6.09 -14.77 7.55
CA VAL A 68 -6.31 -13.91 6.38
C VAL A 68 -6.46 -14.79 5.15
N SER A 69 -7.63 -14.79 4.54
CA SER A 69 -7.92 -15.60 3.35
C SER A 69 -7.62 -14.83 2.05
N VAL A 70 -7.88 -13.52 2.05
CA VAL A 70 -7.79 -12.67 0.86
C VAL A 70 -7.14 -11.34 1.23
N LEU A 71 -6.25 -10.86 0.36
CA LEU A 71 -5.81 -9.47 0.32
C LEU A 71 -6.36 -8.81 -0.95
N LYS A 72 -7.16 -7.77 -0.78
CA LYS A 72 -7.72 -6.94 -1.85
C LYS A 72 -6.93 -5.64 -1.96
N ALA A 73 -6.26 -5.44 -3.09
CA ALA A 73 -5.57 -4.20 -3.41
C ALA A 73 -6.46 -3.25 -4.21
N TRP A 74 -6.44 -1.98 -3.84
CA TRP A 74 -7.03 -0.88 -4.60
C TRP A 74 -5.91 0.00 -5.13
N VAL A 75 -5.64 -0.08 -6.43
CA VAL A 75 -4.63 0.77 -7.08
C VAL A 75 -5.32 2.04 -7.53
N MET A 76 -5.06 3.13 -6.81
CA MET A 76 -5.71 4.42 -7.00
C MET A 76 -4.83 5.35 -7.82
N HIS A 77 -5.42 6.02 -8.79
CA HIS A 77 -4.75 7.04 -9.60
C HIS A 77 -5.24 8.45 -9.22
N ASP A 78 -4.37 9.44 -9.38
CA ASP A 78 -4.71 10.84 -9.17
C ASP A 78 -5.67 11.34 -10.24
N ILE A 79 -6.68 12.10 -9.82
CA ILE A 79 -7.63 12.77 -10.72
C ILE A 79 -6.89 13.83 -11.54
N GLY A 80 -7.07 13.81 -12.87
CA GLY A 80 -6.36 14.71 -13.78
C GLY A 80 -4.86 14.41 -13.93
N GLY A 81 -4.37 13.29 -13.36
CA GLY A 81 -2.98 12.87 -13.49
C GLY A 81 -2.63 12.49 -14.93
N VAL A 82 -1.58 13.10 -15.48
CA VAL A 82 -1.11 12.84 -16.86
C VAL A 82 -0.47 11.45 -17.00
N TYR A 83 -0.04 10.85 -15.90
CA TYR A 83 0.67 9.56 -15.87
C TYR A 83 0.02 8.59 -14.88
N SER A 84 -0.66 7.56 -15.38
CA SER A 84 -0.88 6.31 -14.64
C SER A 84 0.35 5.43 -14.81
N TYR A 85 1.22 5.38 -13.79
CA TYR A 85 2.46 4.61 -13.89
C TYR A 85 2.17 3.11 -13.84
N HIS A 86 1.29 2.69 -12.93
CA HIS A 86 1.00 1.28 -12.72
C HIS A 86 -0.47 1.05 -12.37
N THR A 87 -1.09 0.13 -13.10
CA THR A 87 -2.40 -0.47 -12.82
C THR A 87 -2.26 -1.86 -12.18
N CYS A 88 -3.37 -2.49 -11.81
CA CYS A 88 -3.43 -3.87 -11.32
C CYS A 88 -2.74 -4.92 -12.21
N SER A 89 -2.63 -4.66 -13.52
CA SER A 89 -1.95 -5.55 -14.49
C SER A 89 -0.44 -5.31 -14.58
N SER A 90 0.12 -4.40 -13.76
CA SER A 90 1.52 -4.04 -13.84
C SER A 90 2.42 -5.10 -13.18
N PRO A 91 3.62 -5.39 -13.72
CA PRO A 91 4.54 -6.37 -13.15
C PRO A 91 4.92 -6.10 -11.68
N ILE A 92 4.90 -4.84 -11.25
CA ILE A 92 5.17 -4.45 -9.86
C ILE A 92 4.09 -4.98 -8.89
N ILE A 93 2.86 -5.15 -9.37
CA ILE A 93 1.76 -5.75 -8.59
C ILE A 93 1.85 -7.28 -8.62
N ASP A 94 2.38 -7.87 -9.70
CA ASP A 94 2.62 -9.32 -9.76
C ASP A 94 3.63 -9.78 -8.70
N ASP A 95 4.62 -8.94 -8.37
CA ASP A 95 5.53 -9.19 -7.25
C ASP A 95 4.80 -9.33 -5.91
N LEU A 96 3.84 -8.43 -5.62
CA LEU A 96 3.00 -8.51 -4.42
C LEU A 96 2.15 -9.79 -4.44
N LYS A 97 1.52 -10.08 -5.58
CA LYS A 97 0.73 -11.30 -5.80
C LYS A 97 1.57 -12.56 -5.57
N PHE A 98 2.81 -12.58 -6.05
CA PHE A 98 3.74 -13.69 -5.86
C PHE A 98 4.04 -13.91 -4.39
N ILE A 99 4.37 -12.86 -3.63
CA ILE A 99 4.66 -12.98 -2.18
C ILE A 99 3.46 -13.55 -1.43
N LEU A 100 2.24 -13.10 -1.73
CA LEU A 100 1.02 -13.59 -1.08
C LEU A 100 0.70 -15.05 -1.46
N SER A 101 0.92 -15.42 -2.73
CA SER A 101 0.72 -16.80 -3.19
C SER A 101 1.61 -17.80 -2.44
N LYS A 102 2.86 -17.43 -2.15
CA LYS A 102 3.79 -18.26 -1.36
C LYS A 102 3.35 -18.44 0.09
N ARG A 103 2.42 -17.62 0.56
CA ARG A 103 1.88 -17.66 1.90
C ARG A 103 0.47 -18.25 1.94
N ASN A 104 -0.07 -18.78 0.84
CA ASN A 104 -1.45 -19.27 0.76
C ASN A 104 -2.52 -18.20 1.06
N ILE A 105 -2.25 -16.94 0.70
CA ILE A 105 -3.22 -15.84 0.77
C ILE A 105 -3.65 -15.50 -0.66
N SER A 106 -4.96 -15.51 -0.92
CA SER A 106 -5.49 -15.11 -2.22
C SER A 106 -5.32 -13.61 -2.44
N PHE A 107 -5.12 -13.20 -3.70
CA PHE A 107 -4.94 -11.80 -4.06
C PHE A 107 -5.98 -11.36 -5.07
N THR A 108 -6.63 -10.22 -4.81
CA THR A 108 -7.50 -9.53 -5.76
C THR A 108 -7.06 -8.08 -5.90
N CYS A 109 -7.26 -7.50 -7.08
CA CYS A 109 -6.86 -6.12 -7.35
C CYS A 109 -7.97 -5.42 -8.13
N GLU A 110 -8.25 -4.17 -7.77
CA GLU A 110 -9.21 -3.30 -8.43
C GLU A 110 -8.58 -1.93 -8.66
N ASP A 111 -8.53 -1.50 -9.91
CA ASP A 111 -8.10 -0.14 -10.25
C ASP A 111 -9.23 0.85 -9.93
N ASP A 112 -8.87 2.00 -9.37
CA ASP A 112 -9.79 3.13 -9.18
C ASP A 112 -11.08 2.79 -8.41
N TYR A 113 -10.92 2.12 -7.27
CA TYR A 113 -12.04 1.69 -6.42
C TYR A 113 -13.04 2.83 -6.17
N ARG A 114 -14.28 2.62 -6.62
CA ARG A 114 -15.27 3.68 -6.81
C ARG A 114 -15.53 4.55 -5.56
N PRO A 115 -15.64 4.01 -4.33
CA PRO A 115 -15.81 4.83 -3.14
C PRO A 115 -14.62 5.78 -2.86
N ILE A 116 -13.38 5.33 -3.10
CA ILE A 116 -12.20 6.19 -2.93
C ILE A 116 -12.11 7.19 -4.07
N LYS A 117 -12.39 6.77 -5.31
CA LYS A 117 -12.46 7.69 -6.45
C LYS A 117 -13.49 8.80 -6.22
N PHE A 118 -14.65 8.45 -5.66
CA PHE A 118 -15.65 9.43 -5.24
C PHE A 118 -15.08 10.44 -4.24
N LEU A 119 -14.32 9.99 -3.24
CA LEU A 119 -13.66 10.88 -2.29
C LEU A 119 -12.62 11.80 -2.96
N GLN A 120 -11.84 11.29 -3.93
CA GLN A 120 -10.92 12.12 -4.71
C GLN A 120 -11.68 13.19 -5.51
N CYS A 121 -12.82 12.82 -6.10
CA CYS A 121 -13.68 13.72 -6.87
C CYS A 121 -14.33 14.83 -6.04
N VAL A 122 -14.52 14.66 -4.72
CA VAL A 122 -15.00 15.76 -3.86
C VAL A 122 -14.06 16.97 -3.92
N LYS A 123 -12.75 16.73 -4.11
CA LYS A 123 -11.75 17.81 -4.23
C LYS A 123 -11.62 18.37 -5.64
N SER A 124 -12.00 17.59 -6.65
CA SER A 124 -11.87 17.93 -8.08
C SER A 124 -13.17 17.63 -8.84
N PRO A 125 -14.30 18.27 -8.49
CA PRO A 125 -15.61 17.91 -9.04
C PRO A 125 -15.75 18.20 -10.54
N GLU A 126 -14.98 19.17 -11.04
CA GLU A 126 -15.02 19.59 -12.44
C GLU A 126 -14.24 18.69 -13.39
N ASP A 127 -13.45 17.75 -12.87
CA ASP A 127 -12.67 16.83 -13.69
C ASP A 127 -13.57 15.87 -14.47
N SER A 128 -13.22 15.58 -15.72
CA SER A 128 -14.02 14.72 -16.60
C SER A 128 -14.16 13.30 -16.07
N SER A 129 -13.16 12.79 -15.34
CA SER A 129 -13.20 11.46 -14.71
C SER A 129 -14.14 11.37 -13.50
N CYS A 130 -14.61 12.52 -13.02
CA CYS A 130 -15.53 12.68 -11.89
C CYS A 130 -16.97 12.99 -12.31
N ARG A 131 -17.19 13.33 -13.58
CA ARG A 131 -18.51 13.56 -14.15
C ARG A 131 -19.14 12.21 -14.51
N LYS A 132 -20.20 11.84 -13.80
CA LYS A 132 -21.07 10.72 -14.16
C LYS A 132 -22.19 11.20 -15.06
#